data_AF-A0A356KR19-F1
#
_entry.id   AF-A0A356KR19-F1
#
_cell.length_a   1.000
_cell.length_b   1.000
_cell.length_c   1.000
_cell.angle_alpha   90.00
_cell.angle_beta   90.00
_cell.angle_gamma   90.00
#
_symmetry.space_group_name_H-M   'P 1'
#
loop_
_entity.id
_entity.type
_entity.pdbx_description
1 polymer ?
#
loop_
_entity_poly.entity_id
_entity_poly.type
_entity_poly.pdbx_seq_one_letter_code
_entity_poly.pdbx_strand_id
1 'polypeptide(L)'
;MEPLDEAVAHLRTERAGFLVVVTGSGTSCSVGVTELFLRNTLVRGKPAVLLDPGASPHYPLVHVSDTAETTLPLLLSRLQGG
;
A
#
# COMPACT_ATOMS: atom_id res chain seq x y z
N MET A 1 14.03 -9.10 2.47
CA MET A 1 13.19 -8.86 1.30
C MET A 1 12.97 -7.37 1.24
N GLU A 2 13.19 -6.72 0.10
CA GLU A 2 12.95 -5.27 -0.01
C GLU A 2 11.46 -4.99 0.20
N PRO A 3 11.06 -3.88 0.87
CA PRO A 3 9.65 -3.55 1.12
C PRO A 3 8.80 -3.52 -0.16
N LEU A 4 9.41 -3.12 -1.29
CA LEU A 4 8.76 -3.14 -2.59
C LEU A 4 8.54 -4.56 -3.14
N ASP A 5 9.45 -5.49 -2.89
CA ASP A 5 9.28 -6.89 -3.29
C ASP A 5 8.15 -7.56 -2.49
N GLU A 6 8.08 -7.24 -1.19
CA GLU A 6 6.98 -7.66 -0.32
C GLU A 6 5.64 -7.12 -0.83
N ALA A 7 5.58 -5.83 -1.18
CA ALA A 7 4.40 -5.22 -1.75
C ALA A 7 3.96 -5.93 -3.03
N VAL A 8 4.88 -6.19 -3.96
CA VAL A 8 4.57 -6.90 -5.21
C VAL A 8 4.06 -8.32 -4.94
N ALA A 9 4.71 -9.06 -4.05
CA ALA A 9 4.27 -10.41 -3.69
C ALA A 9 2.87 -10.39 -3.06
N HIS A 10 2.62 -9.44 -2.15
CA HIS A 10 1.35 -9.27 -1.44
C HIS A 10 0.22 -8.83 -2.37
N LEU A 11 0.51 -8.06 -3.42
CA LEU A 11 -0.48 -7.65 -4.41
C LEU A 11 -0.80 -8.76 -5.43
N ARG A 12 0.15 -9.64 -5.73
CA ARG A 12 -0.02 -10.73 -6.71
C ARG A 12 -0.90 -11.88 -6.19
N THR A 13 -1.12 -12.01 -4.89
CA THR A 13 -1.92 -13.08 -4.30
C THR A 13 -3.42 -12.95 -4.57
N GLU A 14 -3.93 -11.76 -4.93
CA GLU A 14 -5.37 -11.49 -5.06
C GLU A 14 -5.78 -11.01 -6.46
N ARG A 15 -6.56 -11.84 -7.18
CA ARG A 15 -7.13 -11.48 -8.50
C ARG A 15 -8.30 -10.50 -8.40
N ALA A 16 -8.88 -10.30 -7.21
CA ALA A 16 -10.10 -9.50 -7.00
C ALA A 16 -9.84 -8.01 -6.69
N GLY A 17 -8.60 -7.55 -6.87
CA GLY A 17 -8.19 -6.14 -6.71
C GLY A 17 -7.58 -5.83 -5.35
N PHE A 18 -6.85 -4.72 -5.30
CA PHE A 18 -6.06 -4.28 -4.16
C PHE A 18 -6.23 -2.78 -3.91
N LEU A 19 -5.75 -2.30 -2.76
CA LEU A 19 -5.69 -0.87 -2.44
C LEU A 19 -4.24 -0.41 -2.31
N VAL A 20 -3.89 0.66 -3.03
CA VAL A 20 -2.65 1.41 -2.79
C VAL A 20 -3.05 2.75 -2.18
N VAL A 21 -2.56 3.01 -0.99
CA VAL A 21 -2.73 4.29 -0.30
C VAL A 21 -1.45 5.08 -0.46
N VAL A 22 -1.60 6.27 -1.01
CA VAL A 22 -0.51 7.22 -1.25
C VAL A 22 -0.80 8.44 -0.39
N THR A 23 0.14 8.79 0.48
CA THR A 23 -0.03 9.96 1.34
C THR A 23 1.20 10.85 1.33
N GLY A 24 0.98 12.14 1.53
CA GLY A 24 2.05 13.11 1.75
C GLY A 24 2.68 12.89 3.13
N SER A 25 3.95 13.25 3.27
CA SER A 25 4.79 13.03 4.45
C SER A 25 4.05 13.20 5.78
N GLY A 26 3.92 12.10 6.54
CA GLY A 26 3.51 12.15 7.95
C GLY A 26 2.01 12.04 8.20
N THR A 27 1.23 11.44 7.29
CA THR A 27 -0.17 11.16 7.62
C THR A 27 -0.30 9.84 8.36
N SER A 28 -1.13 9.83 9.39
CA SER A 28 -1.39 8.63 10.20
C SER A 28 -2.43 7.67 9.56
N CYS A 29 -2.92 7.99 8.36
CA CYS A 29 -4.09 7.35 7.74
C CYS A 29 -5.35 7.33 8.64
N SER A 30 -5.39 8.16 9.70
CA SER A 30 -6.48 8.22 10.69
C SER A 30 -7.56 9.26 10.35
N VAL A 31 -7.51 9.81 9.14
CA VAL A 31 -8.49 10.79 8.67
C VAL A 31 -9.61 10.03 7.97
N GLY A 32 -10.84 10.26 8.42
CA GLY A 32 -11.94 9.28 8.38
C GLY A 32 -12.21 8.57 7.04
N VAL A 33 -12.04 9.21 5.89
CA VAL A 33 -12.31 8.56 4.59
C VAL A 33 -11.22 7.55 4.22
N THR A 34 -9.94 7.91 4.38
CA THR A 34 -8.81 7.01 4.11
C THR A 34 -8.87 5.79 5.04
N GLU A 35 -9.18 6.03 6.31
CA GLU A 35 -9.36 4.97 7.30
C GLU A 35 -10.51 4.02 6.92
N LEU A 36 -11.65 4.56 6.47
CA LEU A 36 -12.80 3.76 6.05
C LEU A 36 -12.45 2.81 4.90
N PHE A 37 -11.77 3.32 3.87
CA PHE A 37 -11.36 2.50 2.72
C PHE A 37 -10.32 1.44 3.10
N LEU A 38 -9.35 1.79 3.95
CA LEU A 38 -8.36 0.84 4.47
C LEU A 38 -9.04 -0.28 5.26
N ARG A 39 -9.90 0.08 6.24
CA ARG A 39 -10.63 -0.91 7.05
C ARG A 39 -11.50 -1.82 6.17
N ASN A 40 -12.28 -1.26 5.24
CA ASN A 40 -13.13 -2.06 4.35
C ASN A 40 -12.30 -3.00 3.45
N THR A 41 -11.13 -2.57 2.98
CA THR A 41 -10.22 -3.41 2.19
C THR A 41 -9.70 -4.58 3.02
N LEU A 42 -9.17 -4.30 4.21
CA LEU A 42 -8.59 -5.30 5.11
C LEU A 42 -9.63 -6.30 5.62
N VAL A 43 -10.83 -5.83 5.99
CA VAL A 43 -11.94 -6.71 6.41
C VAL A 43 -12.36 -7.69 5.30
N ARG A 44 -12.22 -7.28 4.03
CA ARG A 44 -12.50 -8.15 2.88
C ARG A 44 -11.32 -9.08 2.54
N GLY A 45 -10.27 -9.10 3.36
CA GLY A 45 -9.06 -9.90 3.12
C GLY A 45 -8.24 -9.42 1.93
N LYS A 46 -8.49 -8.20 1.43
CA LYS A 46 -7.78 -7.67 0.28
C LYS A 46 -6.45 -7.04 0.70
N PRO A 47 -5.39 -7.20 -0.10
CA PRO A 47 -4.10 -6.61 0.21
C PRO A 47 -4.14 -5.09 0.12
N ALA A 48 -3.39 -4.45 1.01
CA ALA A 48 -3.22 -3.01 1.05
C ALA A 48 -1.73 -2.65 1.16
N VAL A 49 -1.32 -1.62 0.43
CA VAL A 49 0.04 -1.06 0.46
C VAL A 49 -0.05 0.42 0.82
N LEU A 50 0.78 0.87 1.76
CA LEU A 50 0.95 2.28 2.12
C LEU A 50 2.29 2.78 1.59
N LEU A 51 2.26 3.87 0.83
CA LEU A 51 3.43 4.62 0.37
C LEU A 51 3.46 5.96 1.11
N ASP A 52 4.30 6.06 2.14
CA ASP A 52 4.50 7.27 2.93
C ASP A 52 5.84 7.20 3.67
N PRO A 53 6.81 8.08 3.40
CA PRO A 53 8.10 8.06 4.08
C PRO A 53 8.01 8.46 5.56
N GLY A 54 6.93 9.12 5.99
CA GLY A 54 6.73 9.63 7.35
C GLY A 54 5.63 8.94 8.15
N ALA A 55 4.93 7.95 7.59
CA ALA A 55 3.83 7.29 8.31
C ALA A 55 4.33 6.28 9.36
N SER A 56 3.52 6.12 10.41
CA SER A 56 3.59 4.98 11.33
C SER A 56 2.25 4.26 11.27
N PRO A 57 2.11 3.21 10.45
CA PRO A 57 0.83 2.54 10.27
C PRO A 57 0.43 1.73 11.51
N HIS A 58 -0.85 1.80 11.88
CA HIS A 58 -1.44 0.96 12.92
C HIS A 58 -2.21 -0.25 12.35
N TYR A 59 -2.15 -0.46 11.04
CA TYR A 59 -2.88 -1.48 10.30
C TYR A 59 -1.92 -2.56 9.75
N PRO A 60 -2.37 -3.83 9.59
CA PRO A 60 -1.56 -4.90 8.99
C PRO A 60 -1.50 -4.75 7.47
N LEU A 61 -0.77 -3.75 7.00
CA LEU A 61 -0.54 -3.46 5.59
C LEU A 61 0.96 -3.45 5.29
N VAL A 62 1.33 -3.59 4.01
CA VAL A 62 2.73 -3.45 3.61
C VAL A 62 3.06 -1.96 3.51
N HIS A 63 4.07 -1.53 4.27
CA HIS A 63 4.51 -0.14 4.28
C HIS A 63 5.80 0.01 3.50
N VAL A 64 5.81 0.92 2.53
CA VAL A 64 7.01 1.34 1.83
C VAL A 64 7.33 2.78 2.24
N SER A 65 8.42 2.94 2.97
CA SER A 65 8.89 4.22 3.49
C SER A 65 9.73 4.98 2.46
N ASP A 66 9.16 5.20 1.27
CA ASP A 66 9.75 5.99 0.19
C ASP A 66 8.66 6.87 -0.44
N THR A 67 9.04 7.80 -1.31
CA THR A 67 8.08 8.69 -1.96
C THR A 67 7.25 7.96 -3.00
N ALA A 68 6.04 8.45 -3.20
CA ALA A 68 5.11 7.83 -4.15
C ALA A 68 5.60 7.98 -5.60
N GLU A 69 6.27 9.09 -5.89
CA GLU A 69 6.79 9.43 -7.22
C GLU A 69 7.85 8.44 -7.70
N THR A 70 8.69 7.94 -6.79
CA THR A 70 9.70 6.92 -7.11
C THR A 70 9.09 5.52 -7.09
N THR A 71 8.21 5.26 -6.12
CA THR A 71 7.75 3.90 -5.83
C THR A 71 6.62 3.42 -6.74
N LEU A 72 5.65 4.29 -7.06
CA LEU A 72 4.49 3.91 -7.87
C LEU A 72 4.87 3.42 -9.27
N PRO A 73 5.76 4.09 -10.03
CA PRO A 73 6.13 3.60 -11.37
C PRO A 73 6.81 2.24 -11.32
N LEU A 74 7.65 1.98 -10.31
CA LEU A 74 8.33 0.70 -10.14
C LEU A 74 7.35 -0.41 -9.77
N LEU A 75 6.43 -0.13 -8.85
CA LEU A 75 5.37 -1.05 -8.44
C LEU A 75 4.52 -1.46 -9.65
N LEU A 76 4.03 -0.48 -10.42
CA LEU A 76 3.21 -0.72 -11.61
C LEU A 76 3.97 -1.52 -12.67
N SER A 77 5.23 -1.15 -12.95
CA SER A 77 6.07 -1.86 -13.93
C SER A 77 6.24 -3.34 -13.56
N ARG A 78 6.42 -3.64 -12.27
CA ARG A 78 6.56 -5.03 -11.78
C ARG A 78 5.24 -5.81 -11.77
N LEU A 79 4.10 -5.14 -11.60
CA LEU A 79 2.78 -5.76 -11.70
C LEU A 79 2.39 -6.06 -13.15
N GLN A 80 2.83 -5.23 -14.10
CA GLN A 80 2.57 -5.41 -15.53
C GLN A 80 3.53 -6.38 -16.22
N GLY A 81 4.78 -6.47 -15.75
CA GLY A 81 5.82 -7.33 -16.32
C GLY A 81 5.88 -8.76 -15.78
N GLY A 82 4.78 -9.27 -15.21
CA GLY A 82 4.66 -10.61 -14.64
C GLY A 82 3.79 -11.54 -15.48
#